data_AF-A0A1G6A849-F1
#
_entry.id   AF-A0A1G6A849-F1
#
_cell.length_a   1.000
_cell.length_b   1.000
_cell.length_c   1.000
_cell.angle_alpha   90.00
_cell.angle_beta   90.00
_cell.angle_gamma   90.00
#
_symmetry.space_group_name_H-M   'P 1'
#
loop_
_entity.id
_entity.type
_entity.pdbx_description
1 polymer ?
#
loop_
_entity_poly.entity_id
_entity_poly.type
_entity_poly.pdbx_seq_one_letter_code
_entity_poly.pdbx_strand_id
1 'polypeptide(L)'
;MTEEIETIKKHIHQLYNSLMKKENKNSALLDICDVLLRCYQIVDQEKYPERLINRLVNYIYVLGHDNHIGFYDDDAVSLRYLANVGKRAGINGVYRANITDKSQFYGLFDDIPKH
;
A
#
# COMPACT_ATOMS: atom_id res chain seq x y z
N MET A 1 5.28 18.10 -9.17
CA MET A 1 4.75 17.43 -7.95
C MET A 1 3.38 16.80 -8.22
N THR A 2 2.44 17.52 -8.83
CA THR A 2 1.10 16.98 -9.20
C THR A 2 1.16 15.75 -10.12
N GLU A 3 1.99 15.75 -11.16
CA GLU A 3 2.08 14.60 -12.10
C GLU A 3 2.59 13.29 -11.46
N GLU A 4 3.51 13.39 -10.49
CA GLU A 4 4.02 12.21 -9.80
C GLU A 4 2.95 11.63 -8.85
N ILE A 5 2.22 12.49 -8.13
CA ILE A 5 1.09 12.07 -7.29
C ILE A 5 0.03 11.36 -8.12
N GLU A 6 -0.32 11.89 -9.29
CA GLU A 6 -1.27 11.23 -10.21
C GLU A 6 -0.76 9.87 -10.68
N THR A 7 0.54 9.76 -10.95
CA THR A 7 1.16 8.48 -11.33
C THR A 7 1.13 7.46 -10.18
N ILE A 8 1.41 7.90 -8.95
CA ILE A 8 1.28 7.07 -7.75
C ILE A 8 -0.16 6.60 -7.57
N LYS A 9 -1.13 7.52 -7.63
CA LYS A 9 -2.56 7.21 -7.55
C LYS A 9 -3.00 6.20 -8.60
N LYS A 10 -2.52 6.35 -9.84
CA LYS A 10 -2.77 5.38 -10.93
C LYS A 10 -2.29 3.98 -10.57
N HIS A 11 -1.06 3.84 -10.08
CA HIS A 11 -0.51 2.52 -9.71
C HIS A 11 -1.19 1.91 -8.49
N ILE A 12 -1.57 2.70 -7.49
CA ILE A 12 -2.38 2.23 -6.36
C ILE A 12 -3.74 1.71 -6.86
N HIS A 13 -4.42 2.48 -7.71
CA HIS A 13 -5.72 2.13 -8.27
C HIS A 13 -5.66 0.86 -9.12
N GLN A 14 -4.64 0.71 -9.97
CA GLN A 14 -4.42 -0.48 -10.79
C GLN A 14 -4.22 -1.73 -9.93
N LEU A 15 -3.33 -1.63 -8.92
CA LEU A 15 -3.06 -2.73 -8.00
C LEU A 15 -4.33 -3.11 -7.22
N TYR A 16 -5.02 -2.13 -6.63
CA TYR A 16 -6.28 -2.37 -5.91
C TYR A 16 -7.31 -3.11 -6.78
N ASN A 17 -7.58 -2.61 -7.99
CA ASN A 17 -8.58 -3.22 -8.87
C ASN A 17 -8.20 -4.64 -9.30
N SER A 18 -6.92 -4.90 -9.53
CA SER A 18 -6.46 -6.24 -9.91
C SER A 18 -6.60 -7.22 -8.74
N LEU A 19 -6.19 -6.83 -7.54
CA LEU A 19 -6.35 -7.63 -6.33
C LEU A 19 -7.83 -7.90 -6.01
N MET A 20 -8.69 -6.91 -6.19
CA MET A 20 -10.14 -7.04 -5.97
C MET A 20 -10.84 -7.97 -6.98
N LYS A 21 -10.20 -8.33 -8.11
CA LYS A 21 -10.74 -9.30 -9.06
C LYS A 21 -10.44 -10.76 -8.69
N LYS A 22 -9.54 -11.04 -7.76
CA LYS A 22 -9.22 -12.42 -7.35
C LYS A 22 -10.44 -13.07 -6.69
N GLU A 23 -10.77 -14.30 -7.07
CA GLU A 23 -11.99 -15.00 -6.62
C GLU A 23 -11.97 -15.35 -5.12
N ASN A 24 -10.80 -15.74 -4.58
CA ASN A 24 -10.64 -16.14 -3.19
C ASN A 24 -9.88 -15.08 -2.40
N LYS A 25 -10.61 -14.16 -1.76
CA LYS A 25 -10.03 -13.12 -0.90
C LYS A 25 -10.04 -13.55 0.56
N ASN A 26 -8.87 -13.84 1.10
CA ASN A 26 -8.69 -13.99 2.54
C ASN A 26 -8.64 -12.60 3.21
N SER A 27 -8.71 -12.58 4.54
CA SER A 27 -8.64 -11.33 5.33
C SER A 27 -7.39 -10.51 5.01
N ALA A 28 -6.23 -11.14 4.84
CA ALA A 28 -4.99 -10.46 4.48
C ALA A 28 -5.07 -9.74 3.12
N LEU A 29 -5.69 -10.34 2.10
CA LEU A 29 -5.89 -9.68 0.80
C LEU A 29 -6.85 -8.50 0.93
N LEU A 30 -7.93 -8.64 1.71
CA LEU A 30 -8.87 -7.55 1.97
C LEU A 30 -8.20 -6.42 2.75
N ASP A 31 -7.36 -6.74 3.73
CA ASP A 31 -6.58 -5.75 4.47
C ASP A 31 -5.59 -4.99 3.59
N ILE A 32 -4.91 -5.68 2.66
CA ILE A 32 -4.08 -5.03 1.64
C ILE A 32 -4.92 -4.08 0.77
N CYS A 33 -6.11 -4.50 0.33
CA CYS A 33 -7.01 -3.68 -0.47
C CYS A 33 -7.47 -2.43 0.30
N ASP A 34 -7.80 -2.55 1.58
CA ASP A 34 -8.20 -1.40 2.40
C ASP A 34 -7.07 -0.39 2.58
N VAL A 35 -5.85 -0.88 2.81
CA VAL A 35 -4.67 -0.02 2.94
C VAL A 35 -4.33 0.66 1.61
N LEU A 36 -4.47 -0.04 0.48
CA LEU A 36 -4.35 0.56 -0.85
C LEU A 36 -5.38 1.68 -1.05
N LEU A 37 -6.66 1.41 -0.75
CA LEU A 37 -7.71 2.41 -0.85
C LEU A 37 -7.43 3.61 0.06
N ARG A 38 -7.00 3.36 1.30
CA ARG A 38 -6.67 4.43 2.24
C ARG A 38 -5.52 5.29 1.74
N CYS A 39 -4.45 4.68 1.24
CA CYS A 39 -3.32 5.40 0.68
C CYS A 39 -3.71 6.23 -0.55
N TYR A 40 -4.57 5.70 -1.42
CA TYR A 40 -5.10 6.45 -2.57
C TYR A 40 -5.81 7.75 -2.15
N GLN A 41 -6.55 7.72 -1.03
CA GLN A 41 -7.32 8.86 -0.54
C GLN A 41 -6.48 9.99 0.06
N ILE A 42 -5.32 9.66 0.64
CA ILE A 42 -4.54 10.61 1.46
C ILE A 42 -3.21 11.01 0.83
N VAL A 43 -2.71 10.29 -0.20
CA VAL A 43 -1.36 10.50 -0.75
C VAL A 43 -1.12 11.91 -1.31
N ASP A 44 -2.15 12.59 -1.79
CA ASP A 44 -2.09 13.97 -2.28
C ASP A 44 -2.09 15.02 -1.16
N GLN A 45 -2.39 14.60 0.07
CA GLN A 45 -2.38 15.44 1.27
C GLN A 45 -1.08 15.29 2.07
N GLU A 46 -0.28 14.27 1.75
CA GLU A 46 0.99 14.00 2.43
C GLU A 46 2.10 14.96 2.01
N LYS A 47 2.79 15.53 3.00
CA LYS A 47 3.98 16.37 2.74
C LYS A 47 5.13 15.57 2.11
N TYR A 48 5.21 14.28 2.44
CA TYR A 48 6.26 13.34 2.01
C TYR A 48 5.62 12.02 1.55
N PRO A 49 4.98 12.00 0.37
CA PRO A 49 4.21 10.84 -0.12
C PRO A 49 5.05 9.57 -0.19
N GLU A 50 6.34 9.66 -0.48
CA GLU A 50 7.27 8.53 -0.52
C GLU A 50 7.34 7.75 0.81
N ARG A 51 7.12 8.40 1.96
CA ARG A 51 7.10 7.73 3.27
C ARG A 51 5.83 6.91 3.47
N LEU A 52 4.68 7.40 3.00
CA LEU A 52 3.43 6.65 3.00
C LEU A 52 3.55 5.43 2.08
N ILE A 53 4.08 5.62 0.87
CA ILE A 53 4.27 4.54 -0.09
C ILE A 53 5.30 3.50 0.39
N ASN A 54 6.35 3.92 1.10
CA ASN A 54 7.28 2.97 1.71
C ASN A 54 6.58 2.04 2.72
N ARG A 55 5.78 2.61 3.63
CA ARG A 55 4.98 1.82 4.58
C ARG A 55 4.01 0.88 3.87
N LEU A 56 3.28 1.38 2.86
CA LEU A 56 2.36 0.60 2.03
C LEU A 56 3.05 -0.64 1.43
N VAL A 57 4.19 -0.44 0.77
CA VAL A 57 4.93 -1.52 0.10
C VAL A 57 5.45 -2.55 1.10
N ASN A 58 5.98 -2.10 2.25
CA ASN A 58 6.43 -3.03 3.30
C ASN A 58 5.27 -3.84 3.87
N TYR A 59 4.12 -3.20 4.14
CA TYR A 59 2.91 -3.87 4.60
C TYR A 59 2.47 -4.95 3.62
N ILE A 60 2.39 -4.61 2.32
CA ILE A 60 2.03 -5.55 1.24
C ILE A 60 3.01 -6.71 1.16
N TYR A 61 4.31 -6.47 1.24
CA TYR A 61 5.30 -7.54 1.15
C TYR A 61 5.21 -8.52 2.32
N VAL A 62 5.05 -8.03 3.55
CA VAL A 62 4.96 -8.93 4.73
C VAL A 62 3.64 -9.71 4.70
N LEU A 63 2.49 -9.02 4.62
CA LEU A 63 1.20 -9.73 4.59
C LEU A 63 1.07 -10.65 3.39
N GLY A 64 1.55 -10.20 2.23
CA GLY A 64 1.50 -10.97 1.00
C GLY A 64 2.35 -12.23 1.07
N HIS A 65 3.54 -12.15 1.67
CA HIS A 65 4.39 -13.32 1.89
C HIS A 65 3.77 -14.29 2.88
N ASP A 66 3.39 -13.82 4.07
CA ASP A 66 2.86 -14.65 5.15
C ASP A 66 1.56 -15.38 4.76
N ASN A 67 0.78 -14.78 3.86
CA ASN A 67 -0.51 -15.30 3.40
C ASN A 67 -0.49 -15.88 1.99
N HIS A 68 0.70 -16.10 1.41
CA HIS A 68 0.88 -16.72 0.09
C HIS A 68 0.09 -16.02 -1.03
N ILE A 69 0.00 -14.69 -0.97
CA ILE A 69 -0.69 -13.87 -1.98
C ILE A 69 0.25 -13.64 -3.17
N GLY A 70 -0.14 -14.16 -4.33
CA GLY A 70 0.59 -13.98 -5.57
C GLY A 70 0.32 -12.62 -6.22
N PHE A 71 1.38 -11.86 -6.51
CA PHE A 71 1.38 -10.62 -7.28
C PHE A 71 2.03 -10.89 -8.65
N TYR A 72 1.21 -11.07 -9.67
CA TYR A 72 1.68 -11.43 -11.02
C TYR A 72 1.30 -10.35 -12.04
N ASP A 73 2.00 -10.34 -13.18
CA ASP A 73 1.71 -9.46 -14.32
C ASP A 73 1.58 -7.98 -13.93
N ASP A 74 0.39 -7.41 -14.08
CA ASP A 74 0.08 -6.00 -13.78
C ASP A 74 0.25 -5.65 -12.30
N ASP A 75 0.02 -6.61 -11.39
CA ASP A 75 0.26 -6.43 -9.95
C ASP A 75 1.74 -6.13 -9.72
N ALA A 76 2.62 -6.92 -10.34
CA ALA A 76 4.06 -6.82 -10.18
C ALA A 76 4.61 -5.51 -10.79
N VAL A 77 4.05 -5.04 -11.90
CA VAL A 77 4.40 -3.76 -12.51
C VAL A 77 4.07 -2.61 -11.56
N SER A 78 2.86 -2.59 -11.02
CA SER A 78 2.42 -1.53 -10.12
C SER A 78 3.19 -1.56 -8.79
N LEU A 79 3.39 -2.75 -8.22
CA LEU A 79 4.13 -2.91 -6.98
C LEU A 79 5.60 -2.50 -7.14
N ARG A 80 6.23 -2.80 -8.28
CA ARG A 80 7.61 -2.35 -8.58
C ARG A 80 7.72 -0.84 -8.68
N TYR A 81 6.75 -0.18 -9.33
CA TYR A 81 6.73 1.28 -9.39
C TYR A 81 6.62 1.89 -7.99
N LEU A 82 5.65 1.42 -7.18
CA LEU A 82 5.45 1.88 -5.81
C LEU A 82 6.68 1.63 -4.94
N ALA A 83 7.34 0.48 -5.09
CA ALA A 83 8.58 0.17 -4.39
C ALA A 83 9.71 1.17 -4.74
N ASN A 84 9.84 1.55 -6.01
CA ASN A 84 10.81 2.56 -6.42
C ASN A 84 10.50 3.94 -5.82
N VAL A 85 9.22 4.32 -5.77
CA VAL A 85 8.77 5.55 -5.09
C VAL A 85 9.14 5.50 -3.61
N GLY A 86 8.83 4.40 -2.91
CA GLY A 86 9.06 4.22 -1.49
C GLY A 86 10.54 4.18 -1.10
N LYS A 87 11.45 3.73 -1.98
CA LYS A 87 12.91 3.77 -1.74
C LYS A 87 13.45 5.19 -1.56
N ARG A 88 12.81 6.20 -2.15
CA ARG A 88 13.22 7.61 -2.07
C ARG A 88 13.08 8.20 -0.67
N ALA A 89 12.26 7.59 0.20
CA ALA A 89 12.14 7.98 1.60
C ALA A 89 13.48 7.85 2.38
N GLY A 90 14.45 7.10 1.85
CA GLY A 90 15.76 6.89 2.44
C GLY A 90 15.75 5.91 3.63
N ILE A 91 16.94 5.40 3.99
CA ILE A 91 17.17 4.46 5.10
C ILE A 91 17.02 5.16 6.47
N ASN A 92 16.90 6.49 6.51
CA ASN A 92 16.97 7.31 7.74
C ASN A 92 15.75 7.21 8.67
N GLY A 93 14.77 6.36 8.36
CA GLY A 93 13.64 6.09 9.23
C GLY A 93 13.80 4.72 9.89
N VAL A 94 14.14 4.72 11.17
CA VAL A 94 14.01 3.56 12.05
C VAL A 94 12.52 3.17 12.12
N TYR A 95 12.01 2.42 11.15
CA TYR A 95 10.63 1.93 11.17
C TYR A 95 10.58 0.56 11.85
N ARG A 96 10.88 0.55 13.16
CA ARG A 96 10.63 -0.59 14.07
C ARG A 96 9.17 -0.60 14.56
N ALA A 97 8.23 -0.13 13.76
CA ALA A 97 6.81 -0.29 14.03
C ALA A 97 6.39 -1.70 13.61
N ASN A 98 5.29 -2.22 14.16
CA ASN A 98 4.72 -3.46 13.70
C ASN A 98 4.31 -3.32 12.23
N ILE A 99 5.14 -3.83 11.31
CA ILE A 99 5.02 -3.61 9.85
C ILE A 99 3.67 -4.14 9.34
N THR A 100 3.07 -5.11 10.04
CA THR A 100 1.78 -5.73 9.70
C THR A 100 0.57 -5.05 10.35
N ASP A 101 0.75 -3.97 11.12
CA ASP A 101 -0.37 -3.28 11.77
C ASP A 101 -1.04 -2.32 10.79
N LYS A 102 -2.26 -2.67 10.36
CA LYS A 102 -3.10 -1.88 9.46
C LYS A 102 -3.39 -0.47 9.99
N SER A 103 -3.45 -0.29 11.31
CA SER A 103 -3.79 1.00 11.94
C SER A 103 -2.79 2.12 11.62
N GLN A 104 -1.56 1.78 11.20
CA GLN A 104 -0.54 2.77 10.83
C GLN A 104 -0.91 3.67 9.62
N PHE A 105 -1.96 3.31 8.88
CA PHE A 105 -2.49 4.06 7.72
C PHE A 105 -3.74 4.90 8.04
N TYR A 106 -4.22 4.84 9.28
CA TYR A 106 -5.46 5.45 9.73
C TYR A 106 -5.18 6.45 10.86
N GLY A 107 -5.97 7.51 10.90
CA GLY A 107 -6.00 8.46 12.00
C GLY A 107 -6.73 7.89 13.22
N LEU A 108 -6.56 8.53 14.37
CA LEU A 108 -7.14 8.10 15.66
C LEU A 108 -8.67 7.92 15.64
N PHE A 109 -9.36 8.66 14.76
CA PHE A 109 -10.82 8.68 14.65
C PHE A 109 -11.36 8.05 13.37
N ASP A 110 -10.50 7.45 12.54
CA ASP A 110 -10.95 6.75 11.33
C ASP A 110 -11.56 5.40 11.71
N ASP A 111 -12.61 4.99 10.99
CA ASP A 111 -13.10 3.62 11.07
C ASP A 111 -12.16 2.68 10.29
N ILE A 112 -11.64 1.66 10.98
CA ILE A 112 -10.70 0.69 10.41
C ILE A 112 -11.50 -0.56 10.06
N PRO A 113 -11.61 -0.94 8.77
CA PRO A 113 -12.33 -2.14 8.38
C PRO A 113 -11.72 -3.39 9.02
N LYS A 114 -12.58 -4.33 9.42
CA LYS A 114 -12.21 -5.62 10.04
C LYS A 114 -12.80 -6.76 9.22
N HIS A 115 -11.99 -7.78 8.94
CA HIS A 115 -12.35 -8.96 8.14
C HIS A 115 -12.12 -10.26 8.89
#